data_AF-A0A846CH16-F1
#
_entry.id   AF-A0A846CH16-F1
#
_cell.length_a   1.000
_cell.length_b   1.000
_cell.length_c   1.000
_cell.angle_alpha   90.00
_cell.angle_beta   90.00
_cell.angle_gamma   90.00
#
_symmetry.space_group_name_H-M   'P 1'
#
loop_
_entity.id
_entity.type
_entity.pdbx_description
1 polymer ?
#
loop_
_entity_poly.entity_id
_entity_poly.type
_entity_poly.pdbx_seq_one_letter_code
_entity_poly.pdbx_strand_id
1 'polypeptide(L)'
;MGSFTAGTKLDFWLLANGFNNPDPLYPYGADPALNPDGLEHLVAWEYENYVVLGFEDLYGPLGATDPPNQNSDRDFNDVVFVLDLPLLKEKPASTPEPASTLGFLVLAIMGLYSRLKTRRS
;
A
#
# COMPACT_ATOMS: atom_id res chain seq x y z
N MET A 1 -19.64 6.84 10.47
CA MET A 1 -18.48 7.05 11.36
C MET A 1 -18.79 8.22 12.30
N GLY A 2 -18.27 8.21 13.53
CA GLY A 2 -18.45 9.29 14.52
C GLY A 2 -17.51 10.48 14.29
N SER A 3 -17.44 11.40 15.26
CA SER A 3 -16.45 12.48 15.26
C SER A 3 -15.09 11.99 15.78
N PHE A 4 -14.02 12.37 15.09
CA PHE A 4 -12.64 12.07 15.49
C PHE A 4 -11.94 13.34 15.96
N THR A 5 -11.05 13.22 16.95
CA THR A 5 -10.17 14.32 17.34
C THR A 5 -9.11 14.57 16.26
N ALA A 6 -8.70 15.83 16.10
CA ALA A 6 -7.61 16.17 15.19
C ALA A 6 -6.34 15.36 15.56
N GLY A 7 -5.60 14.91 14.54
CA GLY A 7 -4.41 14.06 14.72
C GLY A 7 -4.68 12.57 14.92
N THR A 8 -5.95 12.14 14.88
CA THR A 8 -6.28 10.70 14.83
C THR A 8 -5.64 10.07 13.59
N LYS A 9 -4.93 8.96 13.80
CA LYS A 9 -4.44 8.10 12.71
C LYS A 9 -5.38 6.92 12.56
N LEU A 10 -5.78 6.64 11.32
CA LEU A 10 -6.48 5.41 10.98
C LEU A 10 -5.45 4.47 10.37
N ASP A 11 -5.45 3.23 10.85
CA ASP A 11 -4.63 2.17 10.32
C ASP A 11 -5.54 1.03 9.87
N PHE A 12 -5.35 0.60 8.63
CA PHE A 12 -6.16 -0.43 8.00
C PHE A 12 -5.32 -1.69 7.90
N TRP A 13 -5.87 -2.79 8.39
CA TRP A 13 -5.21 -4.08 8.41
C TRP A 13 -5.96 -5.05 7.50
N LEU A 14 -5.20 -5.76 6.66
CA LEU A 14 -5.67 -6.89 5.89
C LEU A 14 -5.22 -8.18 6.59
N LEU A 15 -6.16 -9.08 6.86
CA LEU A 15 -5.86 -10.44 7.30
C LEU A 15 -5.84 -11.36 6.09
N ALA A 16 -4.66 -11.72 5.61
CA ALA A 16 -4.55 -12.63 4.47
C ALA A 16 -5.16 -14.00 4.83
N ASN A 17 -5.97 -14.53 3.92
CA ASN A 17 -6.70 -15.79 4.09
C ASN A 17 -7.58 -15.87 5.35
N GLY A 18 -8.10 -14.75 5.84
CA GLY A 18 -8.94 -14.70 7.05
C GLY A 18 -10.20 -15.58 7.00
N PHE A 19 -10.64 -16.00 5.80
CA PHE A 19 -11.74 -16.95 5.63
C PHE A 19 -11.35 -18.39 6.04
N ASN A 20 -10.17 -18.89 5.62
CA ASN A 20 -9.75 -20.26 5.92
C ASN A 20 -8.91 -20.37 7.20
N ASN A 21 -8.20 -19.30 7.57
CA ASN A 21 -7.35 -19.24 8.76
C ASN A 21 -7.75 -18.00 9.59
N PRO A 22 -8.65 -18.14 10.58
CA PRO A 22 -9.07 -17.03 11.41
C PRO A 22 -7.98 -16.58 12.41
N ASP A 23 -6.93 -17.39 12.60
CA ASP A 23 -5.74 -16.98 13.36
C ASP A 23 -4.86 -16.06 12.49
N PRO A 24 -4.41 -14.90 13.00
CA PRO A 24 -3.73 -13.87 12.23
C PRO A 24 -2.26 -14.26 11.98
N LEU A 25 -2.03 -15.26 11.13
CA LEU A 25 -0.67 -15.63 10.72
C LEU A 25 -0.04 -14.55 9.83
N TYR A 26 -0.86 -13.83 9.07
CA TYR A 26 -0.42 -12.87 8.05
C TYR A 26 -1.24 -11.56 8.07
N PRO A 27 -1.17 -10.78 9.16
CA PRO A 27 -1.76 -9.44 9.21
C PRO A 27 -0.85 -8.42 8.50
N TYR A 28 -1.41 -7.63 7.59
CA TYR A 28 -0.68 -6.63 6.81
C TYR A 28 -1.29 -5.24 6.98
N GLY A 29 -0.46 -4.25 7.30
CA GLY A 29 -0.87 -2.87 7.53
C GLY A 29 0.08 -1.85 6.89
N ALA A 30 -0.08 -0.59 7.29
CA ALA A 30 0.64 0.55 6.71
C ALA A 30 2.11 0.67 7.15
N ASP A 31 2.53 0.00 8.22
CA ASP A 31 3.89 0.01 8.72
C ASP A 31 4.59 -1.33 8.39
N PRO A 32 5.54 -1.36 7.44
CA PRO A 32 6.30 -2.57 7.12
C PRO A 32 6.96 -3.21 8.32
N ALA A 33 7.39 -2.42 9.32
CA ALA A 33 8.04 -2.96 10.51
C ALA A 33 7.08 -3.78 11.39
N LEU A 34 5.77 -3.63 11.20
CA LEU A 34 4.72 -4.41 11.88
C LEU A 34 4.22 -5.57 11.02
N ASN A 35 4.62 -5.65 9.75
CA ASN A 35 4.24 -6.74 8.86
C ASN A 35 5.13 -7.98 9.12
N PRO A 36 4.58 -9.21 9.10
CA PRO A 36 5.31 -10.44 9.41
C PRO A 36 6.56 -10.72 8.57
N ASP A 37 6.65 -10.16 7.36
CA ASP A 37 7.81 -10.26 6.47
C ASP A 37 8.66 -8.98 6.39
N GLY A 38 8.26 -7.92 7.09
CA GLY A 38 8.97 -6.65 7.05
C GLY A 38 8.77 -5.85 5.75
N LEU A 39 7.82 -6.23 4.89
CA LEU A 39 7.62 -5.62 3.58
C LEU A 39 6.43 -4.65 3.56
N GLU A 40 6.39 -3.77 2.56
CA GLU A 40 5.23 -2.93 2.28
C GLU A 40 4.08 -3.82 1.77
N HIS A 41 2.88 -3.75 2.33
CA HIS A 41 1.71 -4.49 1.81
C HIS A 41 0.53 -3.58 1.51
N LEU A 42 0.73 -2.27 1.65
CA LEU A 42 -0.26 -1.23 1.43
C LEU A 42 0.34 -0.11 0.59
N VAL A 43 -0.43 0.31 -0.40
CA VAL A 43 -0.12 1.48 -1.22
C VAL A 43 -1.28 2.45 -1.15
N ALA A 44 -0.98 3.73 -1.06
CA ALA A 44 -1.98 4.77 -0.99
C ALA A 44 -1.68 5.83 -2.04
N TRP A 45 -2.71 6.27 -2.76
CA TRP A 45 -2.62 7.43 -3.62
C TRP A 45 -3.91 8.25 -3.62
N GLU A 46 -3.76 9.54 -3.85
CA GLU A 46 -4.90 10.44 -4.03
C GLU A 46 -5.40 10.36 -5.47
N TYR A 47 -6.72 10.22 -5.62
CA TYR A 47 -7.39 10.32 -6.90
C TYR A 47 -8.61 11.22 -6.74
N GLU A 48 -8.56 12.39 -7.39
CA GLU A 48 -9.52 13.47 -7.17
C GLU A 48 -9.60 13.89 -5.69
N ASN A 49 -10.73 13.65 -5.02
CA ASN A 49 -10.94 13.95 -3.60
C ASN A 49 -11.02 12.69 -2.73
N TYR A 50 -10.50 11.57 -3.25
CA TYR A 50 -10.51 10.28 -2.58
C TYR A 50 -9.09 9.81 -2.32
N VAL A 51 -8.94 9.00 -1.29
CA VAL A 51 -7.74 8.18 -1.09
C VAL A 51 -8.05 6.77 -1.54
N VAL A 52 -7.29 6.26 -2.48
CA VAL A 52 -7.36 4.86 -2.90
C VAL A 52 -6.26 4.10 -2.16
N LEU A 53 -6.65 3.00 -1.54
CA LEU A 53 -5.77 2.06 -0.86
C LEU A 53 -5.75 0.75 -1.64
N GLY A 54 -4.57 0.26 -1.99
CA GLY A 54 -4.35 -1.08 -2.57
C GLY A 54 -3.52 -1.95 -1.63
N PHE A 55 -3.87 -3.23 -1.51
CA PHE A 55 -3.17 -4.19 -0.67
C PHE A 55 -2.64 -5.37 -1.49
N GLU A 56 -1.52 -5.91 -1.03
CA GLU A 56 -0.98 -7.22 -1.39
C GLU A 56 -1.21 -8.18 -0.22
N ASP A 57 -1.80 -9.34 -0.46
CA ASP A 57 -2.14 -10.32 0.59
C ASP A 57 -1.21 -11.55 0.64
N LEU A 58 -0.22 -11.62 -0.24
CA LEU A 58 0.74 -12.73 -0.29
C LEU A 58 2.04 -12.42 0.43
N TYR A 59 2.48 -13.34 1.30
CA TYR A 59 3.74 -13.23 2.03
C TYR A 59 4.96 -13.24 1.09
N GLY A 60 5.89 -12.33 1.34
CA GLY A 60 7.24 -12.38 0.79
C GLY A 60 7.52 -11.41 -0.36
N PRO A 61 8.79 -11.35 -0.81
CA PRO A 61 9.21 -10.42 -1.86
C PRO A 61 8.78 -10.88 -3.25
N LEU A 62 8.84 -9.94 -4.21
CA LEU A 62 8.46 -10.15 -5.61
C LEU A 62 9.04 -11.46 -6.19
N GLY A 63 8.15 -12.37 -6.59
CA GLY A 63 8.48 -13.60 -7.30
C GLY A 63 9.24 -14.64 -6.47
N ALA A 64 9.30 -14.50 -5.14
CA ALA A 64 9.92 -15.50 -4.29
C ALA A 64 8.99 -16.72 -4.10
N THR A 65 9.54 -17.91 -4.30
CA THR A 65 8.77 -19.17 -4.32
C THR A 65 9.10 -20.13 -3.18
N ASP A 66 10.23 -19.91 -2.48
CA ASP A 66 10.64 -20.79 -1.38
C ASP A 66 9.77 -20.53 -0.15
N PRO A 67 9.28 -21.56 0.57
CA PRO A 67 8.51 -21.36 1.79
C PRO A 67 9.25 -20.44 2.80
N PRO A 68 8.55 -19.51 3.46
CA PRO A 68 7.09 -19.31 3.46
C PRO A 68 6.55 -18.40 2.33
N ASN A 69 7.36 -18.01 1.34
CA ASN A 69 6.92 -17.11 0.28
C ASN A 69 5.82 -17.72 -0.60
N GLN A 70 4.89 -16.87 -1.02
CA GLN A 70 3.69 -17.28 -1.76
C GLN A 70 3.68 -16.80 -3.21
N ASN A 71 4.86 -16.50 -3.78
CA ASN A 71 5.00 -15.93 -5.13
C ASN A 71 4.22 -14.61 -5.29
N SER A 72 4.39 -13.71 -4.31
CA SER A 72 3.85 -12.34 -4.37
C SER A 72 4.28 -11.63 -5.66
N ASP A 73 3.35 -11.00 -6.36
CA ASP A 73 3.60 -10.25 -7.60
C ASP A 73 3.64 -8.72 -7.38
N ARG A 74 3.29 -8.27 -6.17
CA ARG A 74 3.57 -6.93 -5.65
C ARG A 74 2.90 -5.84 -6.48
N ASP A 75 1.74 -6.15 -7.05
CA ASP A 75 0.94 -5.19 -7.82
C ASP A 75 -0.13 -4.48 -6.95
N PHE A 76 -0.34 -4.98 -5.72
CA PHE A 76 -1.21 -4.40 -4.69
C PHE A 76 -2.69 -4.29 -5.11
N ASN A 77 -3.17 -5.21 -5.94
CA ASN A 77 -4.57 -5.25 -6.38
C ASN A 77 -5.42 -6.35 -5.71
N ASP A 78 -4.86 -7.16 -4.80
CA ASP A 78 -5.59 -8.23 -4.11
C ASP A 78 -6.81 -7.68 -3.38
N VAL A 79 -6.67 -6.51 -2.75
CA VAL A 79 -7.79 -5.76 -2.17
C VAL A 79 -7.63 -4.26 -2.41
N VAL A 80 -8.70 -3.62 -2.91
CA VAL A 80 -8.72 -2.16 -3.16
C VAL A 80 -9.90 -1.52 -2.43
N PHE A 81 -9.62 -0.44 -1.70
CA PHE A 81 -10.61 0.38 -1.01
C PHE A 81 -10.51 1.83 -1.49
N VAL A 82 -11.65 2.51 -1.54
CA VAL A 82 -11.71 3.95 -1.82
C VAL A 82 -12.30 4.66 -0.61
N LEU A 83 -11.59 5.64 -0.09
CA LEU A 83 -11.96 6.42 1.07
C LEU A 83 -12.38 7.83 0.64
N ASP A 84 -13.63 8.20 0.91
CA ASP A 84 -14.07 9.60 0.88
C ASP A 84 -13.78 10.24 2.23
N LEU A 85 -12.69 11.01 2.28
CA LEU A 85 -12.29 11.74 3.48
C LEU A 85 -12.57 13.23 3.26
N PRO A 86 -13.72 13.74 3.74
CA PRO A 86 -14.10 15.14 3.50
C PRO A 86 -13.10 16.16 4.08
N LEU A 87 -12.26 15.76 5.05
CA LEU A 87 -11.22 16.60 5.64
C LEU A 87 -10.01 16.85 4.71
N LEU A 88 -9.77 16.02 3.70
CA LEU A 88 -8.71 16.26 2.70
C LEU A 88 -9.11 17.33 1.67
N LYS A 89 -10.41 17.68 1.60
CA LYS A 89 -10.92 18.73 0.71
C LYS A 89 -10.53 20.14 1.19
N GLU A 90 -10.11 20.29 2.44
CA GLU A 90 -9.47 21.50 2.96
C GLU A 90 -7.96 21.27 3.05
N LYS A 91 -7.24 21.84 2.08
CA LYS A 91 -5.77 21.96 1.94
C LYS A 91 -4.94 21.06 2.90
N PRO A 92 -4.28 20.01 2.39
CA PRO A 92 -3.63 19.01 3.24
C PRO A 92 -2.59 19.68 4.15
N ALA A 93 -2.76 19.51 5.47
CA ALA A 93 -1.65 19.66 6.39
C ALA A 93 -0.57 18.67 5.95
N SER A 94 0.71 19.08 5.99
CA SER A 94 1.83 18.24 5.54
C SER A 94 1.90 16.95 6.36
N THR A 95 1.20 15.92 5.90
CA THR A 95 1.38 14.54 6.34
C THR A 95 2.72 14.08 5.79
N PRO A 96 3.62 13.50 6.60
CA PRO A 96 4.78 12.82 6.07
C PRO A 96 4.30 11.81 5.03
N GLU A 97 4.75 11.98 3.79
CA GLU A 97 4.50 11.00 2.74
C GLU A 97 4.98 9.64 3.27
N PRO A 98 4.13 8.59 3.23
CA PRO A 98 4.59 7.23 3.44
C PRO A 98 5.85 7.00 2.61
N ALA A 99 6.85 6.29 3.13
CA ALA A 99 8.08 6.00 2.39
C ALA A 99 7.76 5.34 1.02
N SER A 100 6.62 4.64 0.93
CA SER A 100 6.06 4.09 -0.29
C SER A 100 5.70 5.15 -1.35
N THR A 101 5.21 6.34 -1.01
CA THR A 101 4.94 7.44 -1.98
C THR A 101 6.23 7.92 -2.64
N LEU A 102 7.31 8.09 -1.86
CA LEU A 102 8.64 8.37 -2.40
C LEU A 102 9.12 7.23 -3.30
N GLY A 103 8.87 5.99 -2.88
CA GLY A 103 9.13 4.78 -3.66
C GLY A 103 8.40 4.79 -5.02
N PHE A 104 7.12 5.13 -5.05
CA PHE A 104 6.34 5.25 -6.30
C PHE A 104 6.82 6.37 -7.19
N LEU A 105 7.22 7.51 -6.64
CA LEU A 105 7.79 8.60 -7.41
C LEU A 105 9.10 8.17 -8.08
N VAL A 106 9.98 7.47 -7.35
CA VAL A 106 11.23 6.93 -7.90
C VAL A 106 10.96 5.90 -9.00
N LEU A 107 10.03 4.95 -8.78
CA LEU A 107 9.65 3.95 -9.77
C LEU A 107 9.02 4.57 -11.02
N ALA A 108 8.14 5.57 -10.86
CA ALA A 108 7.52 6.30 -11.96
C ALA A 108 8.57 7.05 -12.80
N ILE A 109 9.53 7.71 -12.16
CA ILE A 109 10.66 8.39 -12.84
C ILE A 109 11.50 7.37 -13.61
N MET A 110 11.82 6.21 -13.02
CA MET A 110 12.59 5.15 -13.68
C MET A 110 11.83 4.53 -14.86
N GLY A 111 10.52 4.32 -14.73
CA GLY A 111 9.64 3.86 -15.82
C GLY A 111 9.57 4.85 -16.98
N LEU A 112 9.50 6.15 -16.69
CA LEU A 112 9.52 7.19 -17.73
C LEU A 112 10.88 7.25 -18.44
N TYR A 113 11.97 7.19 -17.67
CA TYR A 113 13.34 7.25 -18.20
C TYR A 113 13.67 6.05 -19.11
N SER A 114 13.34 4.84 -18.67
CA SER A 114 13.53 3.62 -19.48
C SER A 114 12.72 3.69 -20.79
N ARG A 115 11.48 4.17 -20.74
CA ARG A 115 10.64 4.35 -21.95
C ARG A 115 11.19 5.37 -22.94
N LEU A 116 11.79 6.45 -22.44
CA LEU A 116 12.44 7.47 -23.28
C LEU A 116 13.73 6.95 -23.92
N LYS A 117 14.49 6.08 -23.23
CA LYS A 117 15.70 5.44 -23.76
C LYS A 117 15.36 4.46 -24.90
N THR A 118 14.33 3.65 -24.74
CA THR A 118 13.87 2.69 -25.76
C THR A 118 13.30 3.37 -27.01
N ARG A 119 12.77 4.60 -26.88
CA ARG A 119 12.27 5.39 -28.02
C ARG A 119 13.35 6.14 -28.80
N ARG A 120 14.60 6.17 -28.30
CA ARG A 120 15.75 6.86 -28.91
C ARG A 120 16.81 5.91 -29.46
N SER A 121 16.60 4.59 -29.35
CA SER A 121 17.43 3.54 -29.94
C SER A 121 16.68 2.89 -31.10
#